data_AF-A0A7Z9RHI6-F1
#
_entry.id   AF-A0A7Z9RHI6-F1
#
_cell.length_a   1.000
_cell.length_b   1.000
_cell.length_c   1.000
_cell.angle_alpha   90.00
_cell.angle_beta   90.00
_cell.angle_gamma   90.00
#
_symmetry.space_group_name_H-M   'P 1'
#
loop_
_entity.id
_entity.type
_entity.pdbx_description
1 polymer ?
#
loop_
_entity_poly.entity_id
_entity_poly.type
_entity_poly.pdbx_seq_one_letter_code
_entity_poly.pdbx_strand_id
1 'polypeptide(L)'
;MSRWLSRARLLGFLDAEISGLLADRMRTDGIRLCMPDTVSAVEPAHDALSITLASGETMSKHAVLVCSGRTGNSQGLGLNNIVIQPNSRGHIEVSPQYQTAVPNVYAVGDVIGFPALASTSMEQGRVAMVHAFDLKYKQELATILPY
;
A
#
# COMPACT_ATOMS: atom_id res chain seq x y z
N MET A 1 -5.45 22.49 -8.88
CA MET A 1 -4.43 22.56 -7.82
C MET A 1 -4.63 21.38 -6.87
N SER A 2 -3.85 20.31 -7.07
CA SER A 2 -3.85 19.08 -6.26
C SER A 2 -2.99 19.30 -5.00
N ARG A 3 -3.41 18.77 -3.83
CA ARG A 3 -2.73 18.93 -2.53
C ARG A 3 -2.48 17.54 -1.93
N TRP A 4 -1.26 17.28 -1.44
CA TRP A 4 -0.83 15.99 -0.86
C TRP A 4 -0.52 16.15 0.65
N LEU A 5 -0.90 15.15 1.45
CA LEU A 5 -0.81 15.16 2.93
C LEU A 5 -0.25 13.83 3.44
N SER A 6 0.99 13.80 3.97
CA SER A 6 1.51 12.70 4.82
C SER A 6 2.93 12.97 5.37
N ARG A 7 3.21 12.56 6.63
CA ARG A 7 4.52 12.45 7.33
C ARG A 7 5.45 13.69 7.29
N ALA A 8 6.49 13.73 8.12
CA ALA A 8 7.44 14.87 8.15
C ALA A 8 8.17 15.09 6.81
N ARG A 9 8.25 14.06 5.96
CA ARG A 9 8.96 14.06 4.68
C ARG A 9 8.22 13.21 3.64
N LEU A 10 8.13 13.73 2.42
CA LEU A 10 7.54 13.04 1.25
C LEU A 10 8.34 11.77 0.93
N LEU A 11 7.67 10.64 0.69
CA LEU A 11 8.33 9.36 0.36
C LEU A 11 9.50 9.03 1.31
N GLY A 12 9.25 9.06 2.63
CA GLY A 12 10.30 8.92 3.65
C GLY A 12 11.12 7.62 3.64
N PHE A 13 10.76 6.63 2.82
CA PHE A 13 11.55 5.43 2.57
C PHE A 13 12.68 5.64 1.55
N LEU A 14 12.63 6.73 0.78
CA LEU A 14 13.70 7.16 -0.12
C LEU A 14 14.76 7.98 0.63
N ASP A 15 15.89 8.16 -0.04
CA ASP A 15 16.96 9.06 0.37
C ASP A 15 16.45 10.49 0.63
N ALA A 16 17.09 11.18 1.58
CA ALA A 16 16.70 12.52 2.02
C ALA A 16 16.86 13.58 0.94
N GLU A 17 17.94 13.52 0.16
CA GLU A 17 18.24 14.46 -0.91
C GLU A 17 17.24 14.29 -2.05
N ILE A 18 17.00 13.06 -2.49
CA ILE A 18 16.04 12.74 -3.56
C ILE A 18 14.63 13.19 -3.19
N SER A 19 14.21 12.90 -1.96
CA SER A 19 12.91 13.32 -1.43
C SER A 19 12.77 14.85 -1.39
N GLY A 20 13.83 15.57 -0.98
CA GLY A 20 13.88 17.03 -0.96
C GLY A 20 13.74 17.63 -2.35
N LEU A 21 14.56 17.15 -3.31
CA LEU A 21 14.51 17.59 -4.71
C LEU A 21 13.14 17.39 -5.34
N LEU A 22 12.49 16.25 -5.08
CA LEU A 22 11.13 16.00 -5.54
C LEU A 22 10.13 16.99 -4.93
N ALA A 23 10.22 17.25 -3.63
CA ALA A 23 9.33 18.20 -2.95
C ALA A 23 9.47 19.62 -3.52
N ASP A 24 10.70 20.07 -3.80
CA ASP A 24 10.96 21.38 -4.39
C ASP A 24 10.46 21.48 -5.83
N ARG A 25 10.62 20.40 -6.61
CA ARG A 25 10.04 20.33 -7.96
C ARG A 25 8.52 20.41 -7.93
N MET A 26 7.87 19.65 -7.05
CA MET A 26 6.41 19.69 -6.89
C MET A 26 5.91 21.09 -6.52
N ARG A 27 6.60 21.81 -5.62
CA ARG A 27 6.28 23.20 -5.28
C ARG A 27 6.44 24.13 -6.48
N THR A 28 7.52 23.98 -7.24
CA THR A 28 7.77 24.73 -8.48
C THR A 28 6.66 24.51 -9.51
N ASP A 29 6.13 23.29 -9.58
CA ASP A 29 5.00 22.92 -10.45
C ASP A 29 3.62 23.36 -9.89
N GLY A 30 3.60 24.16 -8.82
CA GLY A 30 2.39 24.73 -8.23
C GLY A 30 1.62 23.77 -7.29
N ILE A 31 2.22 22.64 -6.92
CA ILE A 31 1.64 21.72 -5.94
C ILE A 31 1.93 22.24 -4.54
N ARG A 32 0.86 22.47 -3.77
CA ARG A 32 1.01 22.84 -2.37
C ARG A 32 1.15 21.58 -1.52
N LEU A 33 2.31 21.43 -0.87
CA LEU A 33 2.58 20.35 0.08
C LEU A 33 2.31 20.84 1.50
N CYS A 34 1.49 20.11 2.25
CA CYS A 34 1.02 20.58 3.57
C CYS A 34 1.36 19.57 4.64
N MET A 35 2.66 19.36 4.74
CA MET A 35 3.30 18.51 5.72
C MET A 35 3.83 19.40 6.84
N PRO A 36 3.87 18.92 8.10
CA PRO A 36 3.45 17.60 8.55
C PRO A 36 1.93 17.49 8.84
N ASP A 37 1.14 18.46 8.39
CA ASP A 37 -0.29 18.55 8.69
C ASP A 37 -1.11 17.38 8.10
N THR A 38 -2.29 17.16 8.68
CA THR A 38 -3.20 16.05 8.34
C THR A 38 -4.64 16.55 8.17
N VAL A 39 -5.45 15.82 7.41
CA VAL A 39 -6.89 16.12 7.30
C VAL A 39 -7.57 15.69 8.59
N SER A 40 -8.33 16.60 9.19
CA SER A 40 -9.20 16.32 10.35
C SER A 40 -10.64 16.08 9.94
N ALA A 41 -11.15 16.80 8.93
CA ALA A 41 -12.51 16.65 8.42
C ALA A 41 -12.63 16.96 6.92
N VAL A 42 -13.58 16.29 6.27
CA VAL A 42 -14.01 16.59 4.90
C VAL A 42 -15.53 16.61 4.90
N GLU A 43 -16.11 17.76 4.57
CA GLU A 43 -17.55 17.99 4.61
C GLU A 43 -18.06 18.49 3.25
N PRO A 44 -19.24 18.04 2.78
CA PRO A 44 -19.84 18.58 1.57
C PRO A 44 -20.29 20.04 1.78
N ALA A 45 -20.01 20.90 0.80
CA ALA A 45 -20.36 22.32 0.85
C ALA A 45 -20.79 22.81 -0.54
N HIS A 46 -22.11 22.94 -0.78
CA HIS A 46 -22.69 23.28 -2.08
C HIS A 46 -21.99 22.56 -3.25
N ASP A 47 -21.27 23.29 -4.12
CA ASP A 47 -20.58 22.77 -5.31
C ASP A 47 -19.13 22.32 -5.03
N ALA A 48 -18.74 22.15 -3.77
CA ALA A 48 -17.39 21.81 -3.35
C ALA A 48 -17.35 20.95 -2.07
N LEU A 49 -16.14 20.61 -1.65
CA LEU A 49 -15.80 19.98 -0.38
C LEU A 49 -15.03 20.98 0.47
N SER A 50 -15.49 21.17 1.70
CA SER A 50 -14.75 21.86 2.75
C SER A 50 -13.80 20.86 3.42
N ILE A 51 -12.50 21.12 3.35
CA ILE A 51 -11.48 20.27 3.97
C ILE A 51 -10.85 21.07 5.11
N THR A 52 -10.90 20.51 6.31
CA THR A 52 -10.28 21.06 7.52
C THR A 52 -9.02 20.27 7.84
N LEU A 53 -7.93 20.98 8.15
CA LEU A 53 -6.69 20.38 8.61
C LEU A 53 -6.61 20.35 10.13
N ALA A 54 -5.71 19.54 10.68
CA ALA A 54 -5.46 19.47 12.11
C ALA A 54 -4.92 20.80 12.68
N SER A 55 -4.25 21.62 11.85
CA SER A 55 -3.86 22.99 12.20
C SER A 55 -5.03 23.97 12.34
N GLY A 56 -6.23 23.60 11.87
CA GLY A 56 -7.40 24.48 11.77
C GLY A 56 -7.52 25.22 10.43
N GLU A 57 -6.54 25.09 9.53
CA GLU A 57 -6.66 25.64 8.17
C GLU A 57 -7.83 24.97 7.41
N THR A 58 -8.70 25.76 6.80
CA THR A 58 -9.80 25.29 5.96
C THR A 58 -9.56 25.62 4.49
N MET A 59 -10.03 24.77 3.58
CA MET A 59 -9.96 25.01 2.14
C MET A 59 -11.15 24.42 1.41
N SER A 60 -11.54 25.05 0.31
CA SER A 60 -12.56 24.54 -0.62
C SER A 60 -11.92 23.86 -1.84
N LYS A 61 -12.38 22.66 -2.19
CA LYS A 61 -11.94 21.85 -3.34
C LYS A 61 -13.09 21.07 -3.96
N HIS A 62 -13.10 20.90 -5.28
CA HIS A 62 -14.14 20.12 -5.97
C HIS A 62 -13.98 18.60 -5.83
N ALA A 63 -12.79 18.12 -5.49
CA ALA A 63 -12.50 16.70 -5.37
C ALA A 63 -11.40 16.43 -4.34
N VAL A 64 -11.47 15.24 -3.73
CA VAL A 64 -10.45 14.72 -2.81
C VAL A 64 -10.04 13.33 -3.30
N LEU A 65 -8.73 13.10 -3.37
CA LEU A 65 -8.14 11.79 -3.64
C LEU A 65 -7.41 11.32 -2.38
N VAL A 66 -7.82 10.16 -1.86
CA VAL A 66 -7.23 9.57 -0.65
C VAL A 66 -6.20 8.51 -1.06
N CYS A 67 -4.93 8.76 -0.73
CA CYS A 67 -3.79 7.89 -1.02
C CYS A 67 -3.09 7.42 0.28
N SER A 68 -3.84 7.02 1.30
CA SER A 68 -3.31 6.70 2.64
C SER A 68 -2.69 5.30 2.76
N GLY A 69 -2.81 4.46 1.73
CA GLY A 69 -2.25 3.12 1.68
C GLY A 69 -3.25 2.07 1.22
N ARG A 70 -2.86 0.81 1.36
CA ARG A 70 -3.66 -0.37 0.98
C ARG A 70 -3.68 -1.38 2.14
N THR A 71 -4.77 -2.13 2.23
CA THR A 71 -4.96 -3.29 3.10
C THR A 71 -5.19 -4.53 2.24
N GLY A 72 -4.98 -5.72 2.83
CA GLY A 72 -5.24 -6.97 2.12
C GLY A 72 -6.72 -7.15 1.82
N ASN A 73 -7.04 -7.48 0.57
CA ASN A 73 -8.41 -7.75 0.14
C ASN A 73 -8.83 -9.19 0.48
N SER A 74 -8.92 -9.50 1.76
CA SER A 74 -9.24 -10.85 2.27
C SER A 74 -10.66 -11.00 2.83
N GLN A 75 -11.40 -9.90 2.97
CA GLN A 75 -12.78 -9.92 3.44
C GLN A 75 -13.71 -10.56 2.40
N GLY A 76 -14.69 -11.33 2.86
CA GLY A 76 -15.67 -11.98 1.99
C GLY A 76 -15.17 -13.22 1.24
N LEU A 77 -13.91 -13.63 1.40
CA LEU A 77 -13.35 -14.82 0.75
C LEU A 77 -13.73 -16.16 1.41
N GLY A 78 -14.49 -16.14 2.52
CA GLY A 78 -14.86 -17.35 3.24
C GLY A 78 -13.71 -18.02 4.00
N LEU A 79 -12.63 -17.30 4.31
CA LEU A 79 -11.44 -17.83 4.98
C LEU A 79 -11.73 -18.49 6.34
N ASN A 80 -12.79 -18.03 7.02
CA ASN A 80 -13.26 -18.63 8.27
C ASN A 80 -13.68 -20.11 8.10
N ASN A 81 -14.13 -20.51 6.92
CA ASN A 81 -14.53 -21.89 6.63
C ASN A 81 -13.33 -22.84 6.52
N ILE A 82 -12.14 -22.28 6.30
CA ILE A 82 -10.87 -23.02 6.15
C ILE A 82 -9.87 -22.64 7.25
N VAL A 83 -10.32 -22.02 8.34
CA VAL A 83 -9.50 -21.72 9.53
C VAL A 83 -8.28 -20.83 9.21
N ILE A 84 -8.37 -19.98 8.18
CA ILE A 84 -7.37 -18.95 7.89
C ILE A 84 -7.86 -17.63 8.47
N GLN A 85 -7.04 -17.02 9.32
CA GLN A 85 -7.34 -15.71 9.93
C GLN A 85 -6.37 -14.66 9.38
N PRO A 86 -6.85 -13.68 8.60
CA PRO A 86 -6.02 -12.54 8.21
C PRO A 86 -5.61 -11.72 9.44
N ASN A 87 -4.44 -11.07 9.37
CA ASN A 87 -4.00 -10.17 10.42
C ASN A 87 -4.82 -8.87 10.47
N SER A 88 -4.48 -7.95 11.37
CA SER A 88 -5.16 -6.67 11.55
C SER A 88 -5.19 -5.76 10.32
N ARG A 89 -4.32 -6.00 9.32
CA ARG A 89 -4.28 -5.29 8.04
C ARG A 89 -4.95 -6.05 6.90
N GLY A 90 -5.60 -7.18 7.21
CA GLY A 90 -6.24 -8.04 6.22
C GLY A 90 -5.25 -8.89 5.42
N HIS A 91 -3.99 -9.01 5.83
CA HIS A 91 -3.03 -9.86 5.13
C HIS A 91 -3.12 -11.31 5.60
N ILE A 92 -2.88 -12.26 4.68
CA ILE A 92 -2.82 -13.69 4.96
C ILE A 92 -1.39 -14.07 5.30
N GLU A 93 -1.20 -14.79 6.41
CA GLU A 93 0.11 -15.31 6.80
C GLU A 93 0.48 -16.54 5.95
N VAL A 94 1.75 -16.59 5.56
CA VAL A 94 2.29 -17.63 4.68
C VAL A 94 3.70 -18.03 5.07
N SER A 95 4.09 -19.25 4.71
CA SER A 95 5.46 -19.76 4.78
C SER A 95 6.36 -19.11 3.72
N PRO A 96 7.69 -19.35 3.73
CA PRO A 96 8.59 -18.87 2.68
C PRO A 96 8.23 -19.34 1.26
N GLN A 97 7.49 -20.45 1.15
CA GLN A 97 6.98 -21.00 -0.11
C GLN A 97 5.55 -20.53 -0.43
N TYR A 98 5.06 -19.51 0.27
CA TYR A 98 3.73 -18.90 0.08
C TYR A 98 2.54 -19.81 0.42
N GLN A 99 2.80 -20.88 1.18
CA GLN A 99 1.78 -21.79 1.67
C GLN A 99 1.14 -21.21 2.94
N THR A 100 -0.18 -21.28 3.04
CA THR A 100 -0.90 -20.86 4.25
C THR A 100 -0.83 -21.95 5.33
N ALA A 101 -1.47 -21.73 6.49
CA ALA A 101 -1.64 -22.77 7.50
C ALA A 101 -2.42 -24.01 7.00
N VAL A 102 -3.17 -23.88 5.89
CA VAL A 102 -3.88 -24.99 5.25
C VAL A 102 -3.02 -25.54 4.11
N PRO A 103 -2.61 -26.84 4.13
CA PRO A 103 -1.58 -27.36 3.23
C PRO A 103 -1.86 -27.23 1.72
N ASN A 104 -3.12 -27.23 1.31
CA ASN A 104 -3.52 -27.11 -0.10
C ASN A 104 -3.94 -25.69 -0.50
N VAL A 105 -3.70 -24.69 0.35
CA VAL A 105 -4.06 -23.28 0.09
C VAL A 105 -2.80 -22.41 0.14
N TYR A 106 -2.65 -21.58 -0.89
CA TYR A 106 -1.53 -20.67 -1.08
C TYR A 106 -2.05 -19.24 -1.24
N ALA A 107 -1.23 -18.26 -0.87
CA ALA A 107 -1.54 -16.84 -1.04
C ALA A 107 -0.29 -16.07 -1.48
N VAL A 108 -0.43 -15.17 -2.45
CA VAL A 108 0.68 -14.39 -3.02
C VAL A 108 0.23 -12.97 -3.36
N GLY A 109 1.19 -12.07 -3.56
CA GLY A 109 0.97 -10.67 -3.92
C GLY A 109 0.47 -9.82 -2.75
N ASP A 110 -0.27 -8.77 -3.08
CA ASP A 110 -0.66 -7.75 -2.08
C ASP A 110 -1.44 -8.31 -0.88
N VAL A 111 -2.12 -9.46 -1.03
CA VAL A 111 -2.88 -10.08 0.06
C VAL A 111 -1.98 -10.67 1.15
N ILE A 112 -0.70 -10.89 0.89
CA ILE A 112 0.28 -11.32 1.92
C ILE A 112 1.11 -10.14 2.46
N GLY A 113 0.86 -8.92 1.97
CA GLY A 113 1.57 -7.72 2.38
C GLY A 113 2.80 -7.42 1.54
N PHE A 114 3.84 -6.87 2.18
CA PHE A 114 5.08 -6.49 1.48
C PHE A 114 5.81 -7.75 0.97
N PRO A 115 6.33 -7.76 -0.27
CA PRO A 115 6.44 -6.66 -1.24
C PRO A 115 5.24 -6.59 -2.19
N ALA A 116 4.54 -5.46 -2.19
CA ALA A 116 3.33 -5.21 -2.98
C ALA A 116 3.65 -4.63 -4.38
N LEU A 117 4.38 -5.40 -5.19
CA LEU A 117 4.74 -5.04 -6.57
C LEU A 117 4.28 -6.14 -7.52
N ALA A 118 3.81 -5.75 -8.71
CA ALA A 118 3.27 -6.71 -9.68
C ALA A 118 4.31 -7.76 -10.14
N SER A 119 5.54 -7.31 -10.42
CA SER A 119 6.66 -8.19 -10.77
C SER A 119 6.99 -9.16 -9.64
N THR A 120 7.08 -8.68 -8.41
CA THR A 120 7.32 -9.53 -7.25
C THR A 120 6.17 -10.51 -7.00
N SER A 121 4.91 -10.07 -7.15
CA SER A 121 3.72 -10.90 -6.98
C SER A 121 3.69 -12.07 -7.98
N MET A 122 4.07 -11.80 -9.23
CA MET A 122 4.21 -12.83 -10.26
C MET A 122 5.27 -13.87 -9.88
N GLU A 123 6.40 -13.42 -9.33
CA GLU A 123 7.49 -14.31 -8.93
C GLU A 123 7.12 -15.15 -7.69
N GLN A 124 6.41 -14.56 -6.72
CA GLN A 124 5.83 -15.27 -5.59
C GLN A 124 4.87 -16.37 -6.06
N GLY A 125 3.98 -16.05 -7.01
CA GLY A 125 3.09 -17.02 -7.63
C GLY A 125 3.84 -18.20 -8.25
N ARG A 126 4.98 -17.93 -8.91
CA ARG A 126 5.79 -18.99 -9.49
C ARG A 126 6.41 -19.90 -8.43
N VAL A 127 6.93 -19.35 -7.33
CA VAL A 127 7.48 -20.15 -6.21
C VAL A 127 6.38 -21.00 -5.56
N ALA A 128 5.19 -20.42 -5.34
CA ALA A 128 4.05 -21.14 -4.78
C ALA A 128 3.68 -22.36 -5.64
N MET A 129 3.61 -22.18 -6.96
CA MET A 129 3.36 -23.29 -7.90
C MET A 129 4.46 -24.33 -7.89
N VAL A 130 5.74 -23.92 -7.89
CA VAL A 130 6.88 -24.84 -7.82
C VAL A 130 6.79 -25.71 -6.57
N HIS A 131 6.45 -25.14 -5.42
CA HIS A 131 6.25 -25.88 -4.17
C HIS A 131 5.02 -26.80 -4.23
N ALA A 132 3.88 -26.29 -4.69
CA ALA A 132 2.62 -27.05 -4.75
C ALA A 132 2.70 -28.32 -5.62
N PHE A 133 3.55 -28.30 -6.66
CA PHE A 133 3.73 -29.41 -7.60
C PHE A 133 5.07 -30.17 -7.44
N ASP A 134 5.82 -29.92 -6.36
CA ASP A 134 7.16 -30.50 -6.11
C ASP A 134 8.16 -30.35 -7.28
N LEU A 135 8.13 -29.19 -7.94
CA LEU A 135 9.08 -28.85 -8.99
C LEU A 135 10.42 -28.38 -8.38
N LYS A 136 11.54 -28.56 -9.08
CA LYS A 136 12.89 -28.28 -8.55
C LYS A 136 13.57 -27.03 -9.14
N TYR A 137 12.82 -26.11 -9.77
CA TYR A 137 13.39 -24.93 -10.42
C TYR A 137 12.70 -23.61 -9.97
N LYS A 138 13.41 -22.83 -9.13
CA LYS A 138 12.98 -21.59 -8.43
C LYS A 138 12.08 -21.80 -7.22
N GLN A 139 12.76 -22.06 -6.12
CA GLN A 139 12.18 -22.23 -4.80
C GLN A 139 12.19 -20.93 -3.97
N GLU A 140 12.86 -19.88 -4.47
CA GLU A 140 13.06 -18.62 -3.75
C GLU A 140 12.96 -17.42 -4.69
N LEU A 141 12.63 -16.26 -4.12
CA LEU A 141 12.69 -14.97 -4.81
C LEU A 141 14.14 -14.54 -5.01
N ALA A 142 14.38 -13.65 -5.98
CA ALA A 142 15.64 -12.93 -6.04
C ALA A 142 15.86 -12.11 -4.75
N THR A 143 17.09 -12.10 -4.24
CA THR A 143 17.47 -11.34 -3.04
C THR A 143 17.29 -9.84 -3.22
N ILE A 144 17.43 -9.37 -4.46
CA ILE A 144 17.18 -7.98 -4.86
C ILE A 144 15.82 -7.93 -5.53
N LEU A 145 14.88 -7.27 -4.87
CA LEU A 145 13.58 -6.97 -5.43
C LEU A 145 13.67 -5.68 -6.25
N PRO A 146 12.85 -5.50 -7.30
CA PRO A 146 12.76 -4.22 -7.98
C PRO A 146 12.24 -3.18 -6.99
N TYR A 147 13.00 -2.13 -6.73
CA TYR A 147 12.60 -0.96 -5.95
C TYR A 147 12.85 0.31 -6.76
#